data_AF-A0A7C5JX54-F1
#
_entry.id   AF-A0A7C5JX54-F1
#
_cell.length_a   1.000
_cell.length_b   1.000
_cell.length_c   1.000
_cell.angle_alpha   90.00
_cell.angle_beta   90.00
_cell.angle_gamma   90.00
#
_symmetry.space_group_name_H-M   'P 1'
#
loop_
_entity.id
_entity.type
_entity.pdbx_description
1 polymer ?
#
loop_
_entity_poly.entity_id
_entity_poly.type
_entity_poly.pdbx_seq_one_letter_code
_entity_poly.pdbx_strand_id
1 'polypeptide(L)'
;MTRVLVLFLDGVGLGEPDPERNPFVRARMPGLARLLDGQPLAASAAPFEGSRATLLSLDTTLGVAGRPQSASGQAALLTGKNVPARIGSHYGPKPNGLIARILREGNLFQETLQRGGTAALLNAYPP
;
A
#
# COMPACT_ATOMS: atom_id res chain seq x y z
N MET A 1 13.16 11.54 -17.85
CA MET A 1 13.37 10.75 -16.62
C MET A 1 12.03 10.48 -15.96
N THR A 2 11.70 9.22 -15.70
CA THR A 2 10.45 8.84 -15.01
C THR A 2 10.58 9.10 -13.51
N ARG A 3 9.58 9.74 -12.92
CA ARG A 3 9.49 9.95 -11.47
C ARG A 3 8.29 9.17 -10.94
N VAL A 4 8.48 8.44 -9.85
CA VAL A 4 7.43 7.64 -9.21
C VAL A 4 7.22 8.14 -7.79
N LEU A 5 5.97 8.40 -7.43
CA LEU A 5 5.55 8.69 -6.06
C LEU A 5 4.70 7.53 -5.57
N VAL A 6 5.11 6.91 -4.47
CA VAL A 6 4.32 5.90 -3.76
C VAL A 6 3.80 6.54 -2.49
N LEU A 7 2.47 6.59 -2.35
CA LEU A 7 1.80 7.02 -1.13
C LEU A 7 1.16 5.81 -0.45
N PHE A 8 1.56 5.55 0.79
CA PHE A 8 0.99 4.48 1.62
C PHE A 8 0.31 5.11 2.83
N LEU A 9 -0.94 4.72 3.07
CA LEU A 9 -1.75 5.19 4.19
C LEU A 9 -2.11 4.00 5.07
N ASP A 10 -1.50 3.93 6.25
CA ASP A 10 -1.72 2.82 7.19
C ASP A 10 -3.11 2.90 7.84
N GLY A 11 -3.70 1.74 8.14
CA GLY A 11 -4.98 1.63 8.82
C GLY A 11 -6.21 2.02 7.99
N VAL A 12 -6.06 2.22 6.68
CA VAL A 12 -7.16 2.56 5.78
C VAL A 12 -7.47 1.41 4.83
N GLY A 13 -8.73 0.95 4.88
CA GLY A 13 -9.28 -0.01 3.93
C GLY A 13 -10.20 0.64 2.91
N LEU A 14 -10.59 -0.13 1.90
CA LEU A 14 -11.59 0.27 0.91
C LEU A 14 -12.98 -0.15 1.43
N GLY A 15 -13.75 0.81 1.95
CA GLY A 15 -15.04 0.57 2.62
C GLY A 15 -16.26 0.89 1.76
N GLU A 16 -17.45 0.66 2.33
CA GLU A 16 -18.75 0.91 1.68
C GLU A 16 -18.96 2.38 1.24
N PRO A 17 -19.80 2.65 0.24
CA PRO A 17 -20.11 4.00 -0.24
C PRO A 17 -21.08 4.78 0.69
N ASP A 18 -20.88 4.70 2.00
CA ASP A 18 -21.74 5.34 3.01
C ASP A 18 -21.03 6.58 3.60
N PRO A 19 -21.49 7.81 3.35
CA PRO A 19 -20.85 9.03 3.87
C PRO A 19 -20.89 9.16 5.40
N GLU A 20 -21.76 8.46 6.11
CA GLU A 20 -21.79 8.49 7.58
C GLU A 20 -20.70 7.60 8.19
N ARG A 21 -20.17 6.63 7.43
CA ARG A 21 -19.18 5.64 7.91
C ARG A 21 -17.84 5.70 7.18
N ASN A 22 -17.83 6.17 5.94
CA ASN A 22 -16.66 6.21 5.08
C ASN A 22 -16.19 7.67 4.88
N PRO A 23 -15.09 8.09 5.53
CA PRO A 23 -14.59 9.47 5.41
C PRO A 23 -14.16 9.82 3.98
N PHE A 24 -13.79 8.85 3.14
CA PHE A 24 -13.44 9.08 1.74
C PHE A 24 -14.66 9.33 0.85
N VAL A 25 -15.85 8.94 1.28
CA VAL A 25 -17.10 9.26 0.58
C VAL A 25 -17.61 10.64 1.03
N ARG A 26 -17.48 10.93 2.33
CA ARG A 26 -17.92 12.19 2.93
C ARG A 26 -17.05 13.38 2.53
N ALA A 27 -15.73 13.20 2.49
CA ALA A 27 -14.79 14.28 2.28
C ALA A 27 -14.84 14.81 0.84
N ARG A 28 -14.77 16.14 0.69
CA ARG A 28 -14.63 16.78 -0.63
C ARG A 28 -13.20 16.62 -1.13
N MET A 29 -12.98 15.69 -2.08
CA MET A 29 -11.65 15.37 -2.64
C MET A 29 -11.60 15.58 -4.17
N PRO A 30 -11.64 16.83 -4.66
CA PRO A 30 -11.76 17.12 -6.09
C PRO A 30 -10.57 16.61 -6.93
N GLY A 31 -9.37 16.50 -6.34
CA GLY A 31 -8.20 15.92 -6.99
C GLY A 31 -8.39 14.43 -7.27
N LEU A 32 -8.79 13.66 -6.26
CA LEU A 32 -9.00 12.22 -6.37
C LEU A 32 -10.24 11.91 -7.23
N ALA A 33 -11.32 12.66 -7.04
CA ALA A 33 -12.51 12.54 -7.88
C ALA A 33 -12.18 12.74 -9.36
N ARG A 34 -11.32 13.71 -9.70
CA ARG A 34 -10.88 13.90 -11.09
C ARG A 34 -10.01 12.73 -11.57
N LEU A 35 -9.09 12.22 -10.75
CA LEU A 35 -8.25 11.07 -11.13
C LEU A 35 -9.08 9.82 -11.43
N LEU A 36 -10.15 9.61 -10.66
CA LEU A 36 -11.04 8.46 -10.77
C LEU A 36 -12.31 8.74 -11.60
N ASP A 37 -12.30 9.77 -12.46
CA ASP A 37 -13.40 10.17 -13.35
C ASP A 37 -14.78 10.24 -12.65
N GLY A 38 -14.79 10.78 -11.43
CA GLY A 38 -15.97 10.99 -10.59
C GLY A 38 -16.30 9.83 -9.66
N GLN A 39 -15.62 8.69 -9.77
CA GLN A 39 -15.87 7.55 -8.88
C GLN A 39 -15.42 7.85 -7.44
N PRO A 40 -16.19 7.40 -6.43
CA PRO A 40 -15.79 7.50 -5.03
C PRO A 40 -14.65 6.52 -4.74
N LEU A 41 -13.80 6.84 -3.74
CA LEU A 41 -12.84 5.87 -3.20
C LEU A 41 -13.56 4.93 -2.22
N ALA A 42 -14.38 4.03 -2.78
CA ALA A 42 -15.20 3.07 -2.06
C ALA A 42 -15.15 1.69 -2.73
N ALA A 43 -15.50 0.64 -1.98
CA ALA A 43 -15.42 -0.76 -2.42
C ALA A 43 -16.26 -1.02 -3.67
N SER A 44 -17.45 -0.43 -3.74
CA SER A 44 -18.36 -0.55 -4.87
C SER A 44 -17.84 0.05 -6.18
N ALA A 45 -16.83 0.92 -6.11
CA ALA A 45 -16.21 1.53 -7.29
C ALA A 45 -15.02 0.72 -7.83
N ALA A 46 -14.61 -0.34 -7.13
CA ALA A 46 -13.55 -1.24 -7.59
C ALA A 46 -14.13 -2.53 -8.20
N PRO A 47 -13.58 -3.03 -9.32
CA PRO A 47 -12.51 -2.43 -10.11
C PRO A 47 -13.01 -1.24 -10.95
N PHE A 48 -12.14 -0.27 -11.15
CA PHE A 48 -12.35 0.81 -12.11
C PHE A 48 -11.09 1.03 -12.92
N GLU A 49 -11.23 1.20 -14.23
CA GLU A 49 -10.16 1.53 -15.15
C GLU A 49 -10.56 2.77 -15.96
N GLY A 50 -9.88 3.89 -15.69
CA GLY A 50 -10.04 5.14 -16.40
C GLY A 50 -8.81 5.48 -17.23
N SER A 51 -8.91 6.58 -17.99
CA SER A 51 -7.81 7.02 -18.86
C SER A 51 -6.53 7.44 -18.11
N ARG A 52 -6.66 7.80 -16.83
CA ARG A 52 -5.55 8.32 -16.00
C ARG A 52 -5.20 7.45 -14.79
N ALA A 53 -6.13 6.62 -14.33
CA ALA A 53 -5.96 5.86 -13.10
C ALA A 53 -6.79 4.58 -13.11
N THR A 54 -6.31 3.62 -12.34
CA THR A 54 -7.01 2.36 -12.05
C THR A 54 -7.24 2.28 -10.54
N LEU A 55 -8.41 1.83 -10.13
CA LEU A 55 -8.74 1.51 -8.74
C LEU A 55 -8.97 0.01 -8.62
N LEU A 56 -8.20 -0.64 -7.74
CA LEU A 56 -8.28 -2.07 -7.48
C LEU A 56 -8.54 -2.31 -5.99
N SER A 57 -9.41 -3.27 -5.70
CA SER A 57 -9.49 -3.87 -4.37
C SER A 57 -8.43 -4.97 -4.28
N LEU A 58 -7.64 -4.97 -3.21
CA LEU A 58 -6.52 -5.89 -3.03
C LEU A 58 -6.76 -6.81 -1.84
N ASP A 59 -6.39 -8.09 -2.00
CA ASP A 59 -6.35 -9.03 -0.88
C ASP A 59 -5.19 -8.66 0.06
N THR A 60 -5.54 -8.06 1.20
CA THR A 60 -4.58 -7.68 2.23
C THR A 60 -3.98 -8.87 2.98
N THR A 61 -4.59 -10.05 2.87
CA THR A 61 -4.08 -11.29 3.50
C THR A 61 -3.00 -11.97 2.67
N LEU A 62 -2.90 -11.64 1.38
CA LEU A 62 -1.99 -12.28 0.42
C LEU A 62 -2.09 -13.82 0.45
N GLY A 63 -3.32 -14.33 0.63
CA GLY A 63 -3.59 -15.76 0.77
C GLY A 63 -3.08 -16.42 2.07
N VAL A 64 -2.64 -15.65 3.06
CA VAL A 64 -2.15 -16.15 4.36
C VAL A 64 -3.19 -15.90 5.44
N ALA A 65 -3.58 -16.95 6.16
CA ALA A 65 -4.58 -16.86 7.22
C ALA A 65 -4.16 -15.90 8.35
N GLY A 66 -5.16 -15.27 8.96
CA GLY A 66 -4.97 -14.32 10.07
C GLY A 66 -5.18 -12.87 9.64
N ARG A 67 -5.14 -11.97 10.64
CA ARG A 67 -5.32 -10.53 10.42
C ARG A 67 -4.06 -9.93 9.78
N PRO A 68 -4.16 -9.22 8.64
CA PRO A 68 -3.05 -8.49 8.05
C PRO A 68 -2.38 -7.56 9.06
N GLN A 69 -1.05 -7.48 9.01
CA GLN A 69 -0.22 -6.68 9.93
C GLN A 69 0.76 -5.78 9.18
N SER A 70 1.04 -4.60 9.76
CA SER A 70 1.82 -3.54 9.10
C SER A 70 3.23 -3.96 8.70
N ALA A 71 4.01 -4.64 9.56
CA ALA A 71 5.41 -4.95 9.24
C ALA A 71 5.54 -5.93 8.07
N SER A 72 4.80 -7.05 8.11
CA SER A 72 4.82 -8.03 7.03
C SER A 72 4.19 -7.48 5.74
N GLY A 73 3.11 -6.69 5.84
CA GLY A 73 2.44 -6.09 4.69
C GLY A 73 3.29 -5.02 3.99
N GLN A 74 3.88 -4.09 4.74
CA GLN A 74 4.78 -3.08 4.17
C GLN A 74 6.05 -3.71 3.59
N ALA A 75 6.60 -4.75 4.23
CA ALA A 75 7.71 -5.50 3.64
C ALA A 75 7.32 -6.17 2.33
N ALA A 76 6.08 -6.67 2.19
CA ALA A 76 5.60 -7.19 0.91
C ALA A 76 5.54 -6.10 -0.17
N LEU A 77 5.01 -4.92 0.15
CA LEU A 77 4.98 -3.76 -0.77
C LEU A 77 6.39 -3.35 -1.24
N LEU A 78 7.36 -3.29 -0.33
CA LEU A 78 8.70 -2.79 -0.63
C LEU A 78 9.60 -3.81 -1.33
N THR A 79 9.33 -5.11 -1.18
CA THR A 79 10.19 -6.18 -1.71
C THR A 79 9.57 -6.93 -2.89
N GLY A 80 8.28 -6.74 -3.16
CA GLY A 80 7.54 -7.52 -4.15
C GLY A 80 7.39 -9.00 -3.81
N LYS A 81 7.76 -9.42 -2.59
CA LYS A 81 7.68 -10.81 -2.11
C LYS A 81 6.45 -10.98 -1.22
N ASN A 82 5.80 -12.14 -1.25
CA ASN A 82 4.77 -12.50 -0.26
C ASN A 82 5.44 -12.77 1.12
N VAL A 83 5.73 -11.70 1.86
CA VAL A 83 6.44 -11.77 3.15
C VAL A 83 5.66 -12.54 4.21
N PRO A 84 4.34 -12.35 4.39
CA PRO A 84 3.56 -13.19 5.31
C PRO A 84 3.74 -14.69 5.04
N ALA A 85 3.72 -15.11 3.76
CA ALA A 85 3.91 -16.51 3.41
C ALA A 85 5.33 -16.99 3.74
N ARG A 86 6.35 -16.17 3.48
CA ARG A 86 7.76 -16.50 3.76
C ARG A 86 8.07 -16.66 5.25
N ILE A 87 7.34 -15.96 6.11
CA ILE A 87 7.50 -16.04 7.58
C ILE A 87 6.40 -16.88 8.26
N GLY A 88 5.49 -17.45 7.48
CA GLY A 88 4.39 -18.32 7.93
C GLY A 88 3.24 -17.61 8.65
N SER A 89 3.23 -16.27 8.73
CA SER A 89 2.20 -15.51 9.45
C SER A 89 2.22 -14.03 9.09
N HIS A 90 1.14 -13.32 9.43
CA HIS A 90 1.14 -11.86 9.51
C HIS A 90 1.85 -11.40 10.78
N TYR A 91 2.72 -10.39 10.68
CA TYR A 91 3.51 -9.90 11.80
C TYR A 91 3.63 -8.38 11.82
N GLY A 92 3.63 -7.78 13.01
CA GLY A 92 3.73 -6.34 13.23
C GLY A 92 3.76 -5.98 14.72
N PRO A 93 3.84 -4.67 15.05
CA PRO A 93 3.86 -3.54 14.13
C PRO A 93 5.25 -3.24 13.54
N LYS A 94 6.34 -3.69 14.18
CA LYS A 94 7.72 -3.49 13.72
C LYS A 94 8.31 -4.77 13.11
N PRO A 95 9.26 -4.68 12.16
CA PRO A 95 9.93 -5.85 11.60
C PRO A 95 10.64 -6.70 12.67
N ASN A 96 10.43 -8.01 12.65
CA ASN A 96 11.28 -8.95 13.39
C ASN A 96 12.59 -9.24 12.61
N GLY A 97 13.45 -10.09 13.17
CA GLY A 97 14.72 -10.47 12.54
C GLY A 97 14.56 -11.10 11.14
N LEU A 98 13.51 -11.91 10.92
CA LEU A 98 13.25 -12.53 9.62
C LEU A 98 12.83 -11.50 8.57
N ILE A 99 11.90 -10.60 8.90
CA ILE A 99 11.47 -9.52 8.00
C ILE A 99 12.63 -8.57 7.71
N ALA A 100 13.42 -8.20 8.73
CA ALA A 100 14.59 -7.36 8.55
C ALA A 100 15.64 -7.99 7.62
N ARG A 101 15.82 -9.31 7.68
CA ARG A 101 16.67 -10.05 6.73
C ARG A 101 16.12 -9.95 5.31
N ILE A 102 14.84 -10.22 5.09
CA ILE A 102 14.21 -10.14 3.76
C ILE A 102 14.35 -8.73 3.17
N LEU A 103 14.15 -7.69 3.97
CA LEU A 103 14.30 -6.28 3.55
C LEU A 103 15.73 -5.94 3.13
N ARG A 104 16.75 -6.56 3.75
CA ARG A 104 18.17 -6.34 3.42
C ARG A 104 18.62 -7.07 2.16
N GLU A 105 17.94 -8.14 1.77
CA GLU A 105 18.24 -8.91 0.55
C GLU A 105 17.95 -8.12 -0.73
N GLY A 106 17.02 -7.17 -0.68
CA GLY A 106 16.58 -6.40 -1.83
C GLY A 106 15.22 -5.77 -1.59
N ASN A 107 15.10 -4.48 -1.90
CA ASN A 107 13.86 -3.73 -1.86
C ASN A 107 13.88 -2.60 -2.92
N LEU A 108 12.72 -2.00 -3.17
CA LEU A 108 12.52 -0.96 -4.18
C LEU A 108 13.54 0.19 -4.09
N PHE A 109 13.92 0.61 -2.87
CA PHE A 109 14.90 1.69 -2.69
C PHE A 109 16.29 1.24 -3.10
N GLN A 110 16.73 0.06 -2.65
CA GLN A 110 18.04 -0.50 -3.02
C GLN A 110 18.14 -0.71 -4.53
N GLU A 111 17.10 -1.28 -5.15
CA GLU A 111 17.07 -1.49 -6.60
C GLU A 111 17.13 -0.18 -7.39
N THR A 112 16.44 0.87 -6.90
CA THR A 112 16.47 2.20 -7.53
C THR A 112 17.88 2.80 -7.49
N LEU A 113 18.55 2.72 -6.34
CA LEU A 113 19.92 3.25 -6.17
C LEU A 113 20.94 2.46 -7.01
N GLN A 114 20.83 1.13 -7.06
CA GLN A 114 21.71 0.27 -7.86
C GLN A 114 21.60 0.55 -9.36
N ARG A 115 20.44 1.02 -9.83
CA ARG A 115 20.22 1.43 -11.22
C ARG A 115 20.63 2.87 -11.52
N GLY A 116 21.35 3.53 -10.59
CA GLY A 116 21.81 4.91 -10.73
C GLY A 116 20.73 5.97 -10.50
N GLY A 117 19.58 5.58 -9.95
CA GLY A 117 18.50 6.49 -9.57
C GLY A 117 18.69 7.09 -8.18
N THR A 118 17.73 7.92 -7.77
CA THR A 118 17.64 8.48 -6.42
C THR A 118 16.36 8.00 -5.75
N ALA A 119 16.40 7.74 -4.45
CA ALA A 119 15.22 7.34 -3.70
C ALA A 119 15.20 8.03 -2.33
N ALA A 120 14.01 8.37 -1.86
CA ALA A 120 13.79 8.98 -0.55
C ALA A 120 12.58 8.34 0.12
N LEU A 121 12.66 8.16 1.44
CA LEU A 121 11.54 7.74 2.27
C LEU A 121 11.19 8.88 3.21
N LEU A 122 9.93 9.30 3.19
CA LEU A 122 9.37 10.26 4.13
C LEU A 122 8.28 9.54 4.91
N ASN A 123 8.49 9.33 6.20
CA ASN A 123 7.49 8.77 7.10
C ASN A 123 7.27 9.71 8.29
N ALA A 124 6.06 9.65 8.87
CA ALA A 124 5.70 10.41 10.06
C ALA A 124 6.00 9.65 11.35
N TYR A 125 6.85 8.62 11.30
CA TYR A 125 7.19 7.82 12.46
C TYR A 125 8.35 8.50 13.20
N PRO A 126 8.22 8.79 14.51
CA PRO A 126 9.34 9.34 15.27
C PRO A 126 10.51 8.35 15.29
N PRO A 127 11.77 8.86 15.33
CA PRO A 127 12.98 8.03 15.37
C PRO A 127 13.03 7.12 16.60
#